data_AF-A0A0S8EET9-F1
#
_entry.id   AF-A0A0S8EET9-F1
#
_cell.length_a   1.000
_cell.length_b   1.000
_cell.length_c   1.000
_cell.angle_alpha   90.00
_cell.angle_beta   90.00
_cell.angle_gamma   90.00
#
_symmetry.space_group_name_H-M   'P 1'
#
loop_
_entity.id
_entity.type
_entity.pdbx_description
1 polymer ?
#
loop_
_entity_poly.entity_id
_entity_poly.type
_entity_poly.pdbx_seq_one_letter_code
_entity_poly.pdbx_strand_id
1 'polypeptide(L)'
;MDLGIVGLPLCGKTTVFNALTHGHAETGGYRAGVETHIGVVKVSDERLSKLAAQFQSKKVRDDVPHPQGSIDPHRDIAAMDAELVLADLAVVEKRLERLAPVVRASKPGEREAGEREMELLQRIKGTLESETPLRAQDLTAEEERSLRDYALLTLKPILLTVNVVEEDTSKIADIEGEFAARYGAEGTRVVALCGQLEMELAELSEEEAWEFRQD
;
A
#
# COMPACT_ATOMS: atom_id res chain seq x y z
N MET A 1 -5.40 -12.31 5.90
CA MET A 1 -4.45 -11.67 4.96
C MET A 1 -4.74 -10.20 5.07
N ASP A 2 -3.74 -9.46 5.51
CA ASP A 2 -3.99 -8.26 6.31
C ASP A 2 -3.33 -7.10 5.56
N LEU A 3 -4.14 -6.13 5.12
CA LEU A 3 -3.73 -5.04 4.25
C LEU A 3 -3.66 -3.74 5.05
N GLY A 4 -2.57 -2.98 4.91
CA GLY A 4 -2.43 -1.63 5.46
C GLY A 4 -2.71 -0.58 4.40
N ILE A 5 -3.64 0.34 4.68
CA ILE A 5 -3.86 1.54 3.85
C ILE A 5 -2.93 2.64 4.37
N VAL A 6 -1.99 3.07 3.54
CA VAL A 6 -0.94 4.06 3.86
C VAL A 6 -0.96 5.24 2.88
N GLY A 7 -0.24 6.32 3.21
CA GLY A 7 -0.22 7.57 2.44
C GLY A 7 -0.43 8.82 3.30
N LEU A 8 -0.18 10.01 2.75
CA LEU A 8 -0.24 11.27 3.49
C LEU A 8 -1.64 11.59 4.04
N PRO A 9 -1.78 12.40 5.10
CA PRO A 9 -3.08 12.95 5.51
C PRO A 9 -3.83 13.55 4.30
N LEU A 10 -5.15 13.34 4.24
CA LEU A 10 -6.06 13.69 3.13
C LEU A 10 -5.99 12.90 1.80
N CYS A 11 -5.08 11.95 1.56
CA CYS A 11 -5.12 11.20 0.29
C CYS A 11 -6.30 10.20 0.16
N GLY A 12 -7.45 10.48 0.78
CA GLY A 12 -8.66 9.68 0.75
C GLY A 12 -8.64 8.42 1.63
N LYS A 13 -7.55 8.12 2.37
CA LYS A 13 -7.37 6.84 3.11
C LYS A 13 -8.60 6.37 3.88
N THR A 14 -9.20 7.23 4.71
CA THR A 14 -10.34 6.85 5.56
C THR A 14 -11.63 6.74 4.74
N THR A 15 -11.78 7.54 3.67
CA THR A 15 -12.87 7.41 2.69
C THR A 15 -12.79 6.06 1.96
N VAL A 16 -11.60 5.70 1.46
CA VAL A 16 -11.32 4.41 0.81
C VAL A 16 -11.51 3.25 1.81
N PHE A 17 -11.06 3.40 3.06
CA PHE A 17 -11.30 2.42 4.12
C PHE A 17 -12.79 2.23 4.40
N ASN A 18 -13.56 3.31 4.58
CA ASN A 18 -14.99 3.27 4.86
C ASN A 18 -15.77 2.68 3.66
N ALA A 19 -15.45 3.08 2.43
CA ALA A 19 -16.04 2.52 1.20
C ALA A 19 -15.77 1.02 1.07
N LEU A 20 -14.52 0.58 1.28
CA LEU A 20 -14.16 -0.85 1.23
C LEU A 20 -14.79 -1.68 2.35
N THR A 21 -14.99 -1.11 3.53
CA THR A 21 -15.47 -1.83 4.73
C THR A 21 -16.97 -1.71 4.98
N HIS A 22 -17.68 -0.86 4.23
CA HIS A 22 -18.99 -0.31 4.59
C HIS A 22 -19.00 0.22 6.05
N GLY A 23 -17.89 0.85 6.46
CA GLY A 23 -17.60 1.27 7.82
C GLY A 23 -17.85 2.76 8.08
N HIS A 24 -17.91 3.12 9.36
CA HIS A 24 -18.11 4.49 9.84
C HIS A 24 -16.96 4.94 10.76
N ALA A 25 -15.70 4.78 10.33
CA ALA A 25 -14.56 5.31 11.09
C ALA A 25 -14.54 6.84 11.03
N GLU A 26 -14.41 7.52 12.18
CA GLU A 26 -14.49 8.99 12.28
C GLU A 26 -13.36 9.66 11.47
N THR A 27 -13.72 10.50 10.49
CA THR A 27 -12.76 11.31 9.72
C THR A 27 -12.35 12.60 10.45
N GLY A 28 -12.20 12.54 11.78
CA GLY A 28 -12.30 13.71 12.67
C GLY A 28 -11.18 13.95 13.67
N GLY A 29 -10.03 14.46 13.21
CA GLY A 29 -9.08 15.21 14.05
C GLY A 29 -7.89 14.42 14.64
N TYR A 30 -6.71 15.06 14.65
CA TYR A 30 -5.50 14.53 15.26
C TYR A 30 -5.58 14.58 16.80
N ARG A 31 -6.21 13.58 17.40
CA ARG A 31 -5.95 13.22 18.80
C ARG A 31 -4.58 12.54 18.87
N ALA A 32 -3.83 12.80 19.93
CA ALA A 32 -2.51 12.21 20.14
C ALA A 32 -2.62 10.73 20.56
N GLY A 33 -2.97 9.87 19.61
CA GLY A 33 -3.12 8.43 19.77
C GLY A 33 -3.31 7.77 18.42
N VAL A 34 -2.51 6.73 18.12
CA VAL A 34 -2.62 5.96 16.88
C VAL A 34 -3.73 4.93 17.05
N GLU A 35 -4.98 5.34 16.82
CA GLU A 35 -6.11 4.41 16.75
C GLU A 35 -6.07 3.68 15.40
N THR A 36 -5.50 2.47 15.42
CA THR A 36 -5.46 1.59 14.25
C THR A 36 -6.87 1.11 13.91
N HIS A 37 -7.50 1.73 12.90
CA HIS A 37 -8.77 1.24 12.37
C HIS A 37 -8.58 -0.13 11.70
N ILE A 38 -9.18 -1.18 12.28
CA ILE A 38 -9.20 -2.53 11.72
C ILE A 38 -10.59 -2.80 11.15
N GLY A 39 -10.67 -3.02 9.84
CA GLY A 39 -11.90 -3.36 9.14
C GLY A 39 -11.77 -4.68 8.40
N VAL A 40 -12.85 -5.48 8.38
CA VAL A 40 -12.88 -6.80 7.73
C VAL A 40 -13.79 -6.76 6.52
N VAL A 41 -13.19 -6.58 5.35
CA VAL A 41 -13.87 -6.59 4.05
C VAL A 41 -14.21 -8.02 3.64
N LYS A 42 -15.41 -8.25 3.10
CA LYS A 42 -15.73 -9.49 2.38
C LYS A 42 -15.27 -9.34 0.93
N VAL A 43 -14.38 -10.21 0.47
CA VAL A 43 -13.98 -10.25 -0.95
C VAL A 43 -15.19 -10.68 -1.79
N SER A 44 -15.56 -9.86 -2.76
CA SER A 44 -16.65 -10.14 -3.69
C SER A 44 -16.39 -11.40 -4.52
N ASP A 45 -17.38 -12.29 -4.55
CA ASP A 45 -17.34 -13.56 -5.29
C ASP A 45 -18.73 -13.79 -5.90
N GLU A 46 -18.83 -13.88 -7.22
CA GLU A 46 -20.10 -14.05 -7.95
C GLU A 46 -20.91 -15.27 -7.51
N ARG A 47 -20.24 -16.28 -6.92
CA ARG A 47 -20.87 -17.49 -6.37
C ARG A 47 -21.59 -17.19 -5.06
N LEU A 48 -21.11 -16.20 -4.30
CA LEU A 48 -21.73 -15.68 -3.09
C LEU A 48 -22.80 -14.63 -3.42
N SER A 49 -22.62 -13.82 -4.48
CA SER A 49 -23.65 -12.87 -4.93
C SER A 49 -25.01 -13.55 -5.20
N LYS A 50 -24.99 -14.75 -5.77
CA LYS A 50 -26.18 -15.61 -5.99
C LYS A 50 -26.89 -16.07 -4.71
N LEU A 51 -26.29 -15.87 -3.55
CA LEU A 51 -26.84 -16.17 -2.22
C LEU A 51 -27.10 -14.91 -1.37
N ALA A 52 -26.53 -13.76 -1.76
CA ALA A 52 -26.52 -12.53 -0.96
C ALA A 52 -27.65 -11.54 -1.29
N ALA A 53 -28.39 -11.76 -2.39
CA ALA A 53 -29.43 -10.88 -2.93
C ALA A 53 -30.72 -10.83 -2.07
N GLN A 54 -30.61 -10.40 -0.80
CA GLN A 54 -31.73 -10.35 0.15
C GLN A 54 -31.82 -9.10 1.06
N PHE A 55 -30.74 -8.40 1.46
CA PHE A 55 -30.80 -7.24 2.41
C PHE A 55 -29.68 -6.17 2.22
N GLN A 56 -29.91 -4.88 2.57
CA GLN A 56 -29.12 -3.66 2.17
C GLN A 56 -29.08 -2.51 3.25
N SER A 57 -28.36 -1.36 3.00
CA SER A 57 -28.50 0.03 3.61
C SER A 57 -27.58 0.47 4.81
N LYS A 58 -27.07 1.71 5.09
CA LYS A 58 -26.75 3.02 4.39
C LYS A 58 -25.94 4.07 5.28
N LYS A 59 -24.90 4.78 4.73
CA LYS A 59 -24.53 6.26 4.84
C LYS A 59 -23.43 6.98 5.73
N VAL A 60 -22.67 7.94 5.11
CA VAL A 60 -22.10 9.30 5.49
C VAL A 60 -20.53 9.59 5.56
N ARG A 61 -20.15 10.84 5.16
CA ARG A 61 -18.84 11.59 4.95
C ARG A 61 -18.10 12.13 6.24
N ASP A 62 -17.05 13.01 6.32
CA ASP A 62 -16.49 14.16 5.50
C ASP A 62 -14.99 14.60 5.82
N ASP A 63 -14.54 15.88 5.66
CA ASP A 63 -13.13 16.31 5.27
C ASP A 63 -12.25 17.24 6.23
N VAL A 64 -10.92 17.43 5.94
CA VAL A 64 -9.81 17.99 6.81
C VAL A 64 -8.69 18.72 5.96
N PRO A 65 -7.69 19.51 6.48
CA PRO A 65 -6.60 20.17 5.67
C PRO A 65 -5.20 19.48 5.56
N HIS A 66 -4.41 19.79 4.49
CA HIS A 66 -3.18 19.07 4.06
C HIS A 66 -1.85 19.54 4.72
N PRO A 67 -0.90 18.66 5.09
CA PRO A 67 0.31 19.05 5.84
C PRO A 67 1.32 19.90 5.07
N GLN A 68 1.46 19.69 3.76
CA GLN A 68 2.43 20.42 2.92
C GLN A 68 1.84 21.69 2.27
N GLY A 69 0.64 22.13 2.68
CA GLY A 69 -0.05 23.32 2.15
C GLY A 69 -0.46 23.27 0.67
N SER A 70 -0.08 22.22 -0.05
CA SER A 70 -0.35 21.95 -1.47
C SER A 70 -0.43 20.44 -1.67
N ILE A 71 -1.23 19.99 -2.65
CA ILE A 71 -1.34 18.58 -3.05
C ILE A 71 -0.48 18.37 -4.30
N ASP A 72 0.40 17.37 -4.29
CA ASP A 72 1.21 16.96 -5.44
C ASP A 72 1.42 15.44 -5.35
N PRO A 73 0.60 14.64 -6.04
CA PRO A 73 0.65 13.19 -5.90
C PRO A 73 2.02 12.59 -6.25
N HIS A 74 2.78 13.19 -7.18
CA HIS A 74 4.09 12.65 -7.56
C HIS A 74 5.14 12.85 -6.47
N ARG A 75 5.18 14.05 -5.88
CA ARG A 75 6.00 14.36 -4.70
C ARG A 75 5.58 13.51 -3.51
N ASP A 76 4.28 13.36 -3.30
CA ASP A 76 3.71 12.70 -2.12
C ASP A 76 3.91 11.17 -2.16
N ILE A 77 3.91 10.55 -3.35
CA ILE A 77 4.36 9.17 -3.58
C ILE A 77 5.88 9.04 -3.32
N ALA A 78 6.69 9.91 -3.92
CA ALA A 78 8.15 9.84 -3.80
C ALA A 78 8.64 10.01 -2.36
N ALA A 79 8.01 10.90 -1.58
CA ALA A 79 8.29 11.05 -0.16
C ALA A 79 7.98 9.77 0.64
N MET A 80 6.83 9.12 0.37
CA MET A 80 6.45 7.88 1.04
C MET A 80 7.42 6.73 0.72
N ASP A 81 7.79 6.54 -0.55
CA ASP A 81 8.75 5.48 -0.91
C ASP A 81 10.15 5.76 -0.35
N ALA A 82 10.61 7.03 -0.32
CA ALA A 82 11.87 7.39 0.33
C ALA A 82 11.87 7.08 1.84
N GLU A 83 10.77 7.37 2.57
CA GLU A 83 10.64 7.00 3.99
C GLU A 83 10.72 5.47 4.20
N LEU A 84 10.06 4.68 3.35
CA LEU A 84 10.10 3.21 3.41
C LEU A 84 11.48 2.64 3.07
N VAL A 85 12.15 3.19 2.06
CA VAL A 85 13.53 2.81 1.66
C VAL A 85 14.53 3.13 2.77
N LEU A 86 14.45 4.30 3.40
CA LEU A 86 15.33 4.68 4.51
C LEU A 86 15.12 3.79 5.75
N ALA A 87 13.87 3.40 6.04
CA ALA A 87 13.55 2.49 7.14
C ALA A 87 14.18 1.09 6.92
N ASP A 88 14.05 0.55 5.72
CA ASP A 88 14.63 -0.76 5.36
C ASP A 88 16.16 -0.71 5.29
N LEU A 89 16.74 0.37 4.76
CA LEU A 89 18.20 0.56 4.68
C LEU A 89 18.82 0.50 6.09
N ALA A 90 18.23 1.19 7.06
CA ALA A 90 18.67 1.16 8.45
C ALA A 90 18.57 -0.23 9.12
N VAL A 91 17.65 -1.11 8.66
CA VAL A 91 17.57 -2.51 9.09
C VAL A 91 18.71 -3.34 8.47
N VAL A 92 18.93 -3.19 7.16
CA VAL A 92 19.94 -3.94 6.40
C VAL A 92 21.36 -3.58 6.84
N GLU A 93 21.69 -2.30 6.99
CA GLU A 93 23.01 -1.85 7.47
C GLU A 93 23.32 -2.41 8.87
N LYS A 94 22.38 -2.25 9.79
CA LYS A 94 22.48 -2.74 11.18
C LYS A 94 22.56 -4.27 11.26
N ARG A 95 22.07 -5.01 10.26
CA ARG A 95 22.31 -6.45 10.13
C ARG A 95 23.73 -6.73 9.62
N LEU A 96 24.17 -6.08 8.55
CA LEU A 96 25.51 -6.23 7.97
C LEU A 96 26.63 -5.98 9.00
N GLU A 97 26.54 -4.89 9.76
CA GLU A 97 27.48 -4.55 10.85
C GLU A 97 27.60 -5.67 11.89
N ARG A 98 26.48 -6.28 12.28
CA ARG A 98 26.41 -7.32 13.32
C ARG A 98 26.80 -8.70 12.79
N LEU A 99 26.58 -8.96 11.51
CA LEU A 99 26.85 -10.23 10.85
C LEU A 99 28.34 -10.40 10.52
N ALA A 100 28.99 -9.34 10.00
CA ALA A 100 30.40 -9.35 9.62
C ALA A 100 31.39 -9.93 10.67
N PRO A 101 31.32 -9.57 11.98
CA PRO A 101 32.21 -10.17 12.99
C PRO A 101 31.84 -11.63 13.31
N VAL A 102 30.57 -12.02 13.22
CA VAL A 102 30.12 -13.41 13.46
C VAL A 102 30.66 -14.32 12.37
N VAL A 103 30.45 -13.96 11.10
CA VAL A 103 30.94 -14.71 9.92
C VAL A 103 32.45 -14.87 9.96
N ARG A 104 33.20 -13.85 10.39
CA ARG A 104 34.65 -13.93 10.61
C ARG A 104 35.04 -14.91 11.72
N ALA A 105 34.22 -15.13 12.74
CA ALA A 105 34.49 -16.07 13.83
C ALA A 105 33.98 -17.51 13.59
N SER A 106 33.01 -17.70 12.70
CA SER A 106 32.33 -18.98 12.43
C SER A 106 33.22 -20.13 11.93
N LYS A 107 32.74 -21.37 12.08
CA LYS A 107 33.32 -22.57 11.43
C LYS A 107 33.04 -22.56 9.92
N PRO A 108 33.78 -23.30 9.07
CA PRO A 108 33.65 -23.21 7.60
C PRO A 108 32.22 -23.25 7.03
N GLY A 109 31.39 -24.24 7.40
CA GLY A 109 30.01 -24.33 6.90
C GLY A 109 29.04 -23.31 7.50
N GLU A 110 29.31 -22.80 8.71
CA GLU A 110 28.57 -21.68 9.31
C GLU A 110 28.96 -20.34 8.63
N ARG A 111 30.24 -20.19 8.28
CA ARG A 111 30.80 -19.03 7.58
C ARG A 111 30.22 -18.94 6.17
N GLU A 112 30.23 -20.03 5.39
CA GLU A 112 29.71 -20.04 4.02
C GLU A 112 28.24 -19.57 3.94
N ALA A 113 27.39 -20.04 4.86
CA ALA A 113 26.00 -19.60 4.93
C ALA A 113 25.87 -18.10 5.24
N GLY A 114 26.67 -17.59 6.18
CA GLY A 114 26.69 -16.17 6.53
C GLY A 114 27.38 -15.27 5.49
N GLU A 115 28.30 -15.80 4.68
CA GLU A 115 28.91 -15.08 3.54
C GLU A 115 27.87 -14.87 2.42
N ARG A 116 27.08 -15.90 2.09
CA ARG A 116 25.93 -15.76 1.16
C ARG A 116 24.89 -14.77 1.69
N GLU A 117 24.61 -14.80 2.99
CA GLU A 117 23.69 -13.83 3.63
C GLU A 117 24.25 -12.39 3.53
N MET A 118 25.55 -12.20 3.78
CA MET A 118 26.21 -10.89 3.61
C MET A 118 26.20 -10.42 2.15
N GLU A 119 26.34 -11.31 1.17
CA GLU A 119 26.29 -10.99 -0.26
C GLU A 119 24.88 -10.52 -0.67
N LEU A 120 23.83 -11.24 -0.27
CA LEU A 120 22.44 -10.83 -0.48
C LEU A 120 22.15 -9.47 0.18
N LEU A 121 22.54 -9.31 1.45
CA LEU A 121 22.31 -8.06 2.19
C LEU A 121 23.07 -6.87 1.58
N GLN A 122 24.26 -7.08 0.99
CA GLN A 122 24.96 -6.06 0.21
C GLN A 122 24.25 -5.75 -1.11
N ARG A 123 23.74 -6.77 -1.82
CA ARG A 123 22.97 -6.61 -3.07
C ARG A 123 21.71 -5.77 -2.85
N ILE A 124 20.89 -6.10 -1.84
CA ILE A 124 19.68 -5.32 -1.53
C ILE A 124 20.01 -3.94 -0.95
N LYS A 125 21.12 -3.80 -0.20
CA LYS A 125 21.58 -2.49 0.27
C LYS A 125 21.85 -1.55 -0.93
N GLY A 126 22.55 -2.01 -1.96
CA GLY A 126 22.82 -1.20 -3.15
C GLY A 126 21.55 -0.73 -3.88
N THR A 127 20.49 -1.55 -3.87
CA THR A 127 19.17 -1.19 -4.42
C THR A 127 18.47 -0.11 -3.56
N LEU A 128 18.55 -0.21 -2.24
CA LEU A 128 18.01 0.81 -1.33
C LEU A 128 18.81 2.12 -1.39
N GLU A 129 20.14 2.06 -1.54
CA GLU A 129 21.00 3.24 -1.77
C GLU A 129 20.73 3.93 -3.11
N SER A 130 20.13 3.24 -4.09
CA SER A 130 19.63 3.83 -5.34
C SER A 130 18.15 4.23 -5.27
N GLU A 131 17.63 4.55 -4.08
CA GLU A 131 16.25 4.97 -3.81
C GLU A 131 15.18 4.01 -4.34
N THR A 132 15.53 2.75 -4.59
CA THR A 132 14.68 1.77 -5.28
C THR A 132 14.09 0.75 -4.29
N PRO A 133 12.76 0.53 -4.28
CA PRO A 133 12.12 -0.39 -3.36
C PRO A 133 12.33 -1.86 -3.79
N LEU A 134 12.59 -2.74 -2.81
CA LEU A 134 13.00 -4.13 -3.06
C LEU A 134 11.96 -5.01 -3.76
N ARG A 135 10.67 -4.64 -3.76
CA ARG A 135 9.60 -5.32 -4.53
C ARG A 135 9.82 -5.30 -6.05
N ALA A 136 10.69 -4.43 -6.56
CA ALA A 136 11.07 -4.35 -7.97
C ALA A 136 12.36 -5.12 -8.30
N GLN A 137 12.93 -5.86 -7.33
CA GLN A 137 14.17 -6.62 -7.51
C GLN A 137 13.90 -8.10 -7.81
N ASP A 138 14.58 -8.64 -8.82
CA ASP A 138 14.62 -10.09 -9.08
C ASP A 138 15.35 -10.81 -7.92
N LEU A 139 14.54 -11.53 -7.14
CA LEU A 139 14.91 -12.28 -5.94
C LEU A 139 14.38 -13.72 -6.09
N THR A 140 15.26 -14.69 -5.85
CA THR A 140 14.85 -16.09 -5.84
C THR A 140 13.95 -16.40 -4.62
N ALA A 141 13.11 -17.42 -4.73
CA ALA A 141 12.24 -17.86 -3.62
C ALA A 141 13.01 -18.37 -2.38
N GLU A 142 14.33 -18.59 -2.47
CA GLU A 142 15.22 -18.84 -1.32
C GLU A 142 15.64 -17.52 -0.66
N GLU A 143 16.06 -16.53 -1.45
CA GLU A 143 16.41 -15.20 -0.97
C GLU A 143 15.20 -14.51 -0.32
N GLU A 144 14.01 -14.53 -0.97
CA GLU A 144 12.76 -14.05 -0.36
C GLU A 144 12.52 -14.66 1.03
N ARG A 145 12.79 -15.97 1.20
CA ARG A 145 12.58 -16.67 2.48
C ARG A 145 13.56 -16.19 3.53
N SER A 146 14.83 -16.01 3.16
CA SER A 146 15.85 -15.48 4.07
C SER A 146 15.56 -14.04 4.52
N LEU A 147 14.82 -13.27 3.71
CA LEU A 147 14.50 -11.87 4.01
C LEU A 147 13.23 -11.67 4.86
N ARG A 148 12.38 -12.69 5.07
CA ARG A 148 11.10 -12.54 5.80
C ARG A 148 11.31 -12.12 7.26
N ASP A 149 12.38 -12.60 7.89
CA ASP A 149 12.72 -12.33 9.30
C ASP A 149 13.12 -10.86 9.55
N TYR A 150 13.43 -10.09 8.51
CA TYR A 150 13.69 -8.65 8.60
C TYR A 150 12.42 -7.79 8.51
N ALA A 151 11.28 -8.38 8.12
CA ALA A 151 9.99 -7.71 7.95
C ALA A 151 9.98 -6.46 7.03
N LEU A 152 10.97 -6.36 6.13
CA LEU A 152 11.23 -5.22 5.24
C LEU A 152 9.95 -4.73 4.55
N LEU A 153 9.76 -3.42 4.57
CA LEU A 153 8.54 -2.76 4.11
C LEU A 153 8.49 -2.67 2.58
N THR A 154 9.63 -2.38 1.94
CA THR A 154 9.75 -2.18 0.49
C THR A 154 9.62 -3.48 -0.31
N LEU A 155 9.82 -4.65 0.31
CA LEU A 155 9.54 -5.97 -0.28
C LEU A 155 8.04 -6.26 -0.43
N LYS A 156 7.17 -5.56 0.31
CA LYS A 156 5.73 -5.84 0.30
C LYS A 156 5.12 -5.32 -1.01
N PRO A 157 4.27 -6.09 -1.69
CA PRO A 157 3.58 -5.60 -2.87
C PRO A 157 2.62 -4.46 -2.50
N ILE A 158 2.54 -3.44 -3.35
CA ILE A 158 1.73 -2.24 -3.14
C ILE A 158 0.66 -2.13 -4.22
N LEU A 159 -0.54 -1.73 -3.81
CA LEU A 159 -1.57 -1.18 -4.68
C LEU A 159 -1.60 0.35 -4.45
N LEU A 160 -1.10 1.11 -5.42
CA LEU A 160 -1.15 2.56 -5.43
C LEU A 160 -2.55 2.99 -5.90
N THR A 161 -3.39 3.40 -4.95
CA THR A 161 -4.73 3.93 -5.24
C THR A 161 -4.65 5.45 -5.45
N VAL A 162 -4.92 5.90 -6.68
CA VAL A 162 -5.03 7.33 -7.02
C VAL A 162 -6.48 7.76 -6.81
N ASN A 163 -6.75 8.41 -5.67
CA ASN A 163 -8.09 8.93 -5.36
C ASN A 163 -8.34 10.26 -6.10
N VAL A 164 -9.25 10.25 -7.08
CA VAL A 164 -9.63 11.43 -7.88
C VAL A 164 -10.90 12.10 -7.36
N VAL A 165 -11.10 13.37 -7.74
CA VAL A 165 -12.34 14.12 -7.48
C VAL A 165 -13.45 13.71 -8.47
N GLU A 166 -14.69 14.04 -8.13
CA GLU A 166 -15.89 13.62 -8.87
C GLU A 166 -15.90 14.18 -10.31
N GLU A 167 -15.40 15.40 -10.49
CA GLU A 167 -15.29 16.09 -11.79
C GLU A 167 -14.27 15.44 -12.74
N ASP A 168 -13.33 14.65 -12.21
CA ASP A 168 -12.29 13.94 -12.96
C ASP A 168 -12.61 12.44 -13.18
N THR A 169 -13.80 11.97 -12.77
CA THR A 169 -14.29 10.60 -13.02
C THR A 169 -14.17 10.18 -14.50
N SER A 170 -14.54 11.07 -15.42
CA SER A 170 -14.41 10.88 -16.87
C SER A 170 -12.97 10.66 -17.37
N LYS A 171 -11.95 10.94 -16.55
CA LYS A 171 -10.52 10.83 -16.85
C LYS A 171 -9.83 9.69 -16.08
N ILE A 172 -10.57 8.90 -15.29
CA ILE A 172 -10.00 7.83 -14.45
C ILE A 172 -9.06 6.91 -15.24
N ALA A 173 -9.43 6.51 -16.46
CA ALA A 173 -8.60 5.64 -17.31
C ALA A 173 -7.29 6.32 -17.78
N ASP A 174 -7.32 7.63 -18.07
CA ASP A 174 -6.13 8.39 -18.47
C ASP A 174 -5.19 8.60 -17.27
N ILE A 175 -5.75 8.91 -16.09
CA ILE A 175 -5.01 9.10 -14.84
C ILE A 175 -4.40 7.77 -14.37
N GLU A 176 -5.15 6.66 -14.41
CA GLU A 176 -4.62 5.33 -14.16
C GLU A 176 -3.50 4.99 -15.15
N GLY A 177 -3.69 5.29 -16.44
CA GLY A 177 -2.68 5.09 -17.48
C GLY A 177 -1.39 5.87 -17.23
N GLU A 178 -1.48 7.15 -16.86
CA GLU A 178 -0.32 7.99 -16.53
C GLU A 178 0.45 7.45 -15.32
N PHE A 179 -0.25 7.17 -14.23
CA PHE A 179 0.38 6.69 -13.01
C PHE A 179 0.88 5.24 -13.15
N ALA A 180 0.19 4.38 -13.91
CA ALA A 180 0.66 3.03 -14.23
C ALA A 180 1.91 3.06 -15.13
N ALA A 181 1.99 3.97 -16.10
CA ALA A 181 3.19 4.14 -16.94
C ALA A 181 4.41 4.67 -16.16
N ARG A 182 4.19 5.33 -15.02
CA ARG A 182 5.25 5.93 -14.18
C ARG A 182 5.64 5.11 -12.94
N TYR A 183 4.69 4.40 -12.34
CA TYR A 183 4.84 3.68 -11.05
C TYR A 183 4.43 2.20 -11.12
N GLY A 184 3.82 1.75 -12.22
CA GLY A 184 3.51 0.34 -12.44
C GLY A 184 4.78 -0.47 -12.66
N ALA A 185 5.00 -1.48 -11.83
CA ALA A 185 6.21 -2.31 -11.82
C ALA A 185 5.91 -3.70 -11.26
N GLU A 186 6.91 -4.59 -11.25
CA GLU A 186 6.81 -5.80 -10.43
C GLU A 186 6.58 -5.40 -8.96
N GLY A 187 5.69 -6.14 -8.28
CA GLY A 187 5.22 -5.81 -6.95
C GLY A 187 4.39 -4.52 -6.80
N THR A 188 4.21 -3.69 -7.84
CA THR A 188 3.49 -2.41 -7.73
C THR A 188 2.39 -2.28 -8.79
N ARG A 189 1.13 -2.33 -8.37
CA ARG A 189 -0.04 -2.05 -9.22
C ARG A 189 -0.58 -0.65 -8.95
N VAL A 190 -1.20 -0.06 -9.95
CA VAL A 190 -1.88 1.25 -9.86
C VAL A 190 -3.36 1.04 -10.18
N VAL A 191 -4.24 1.73 -9.46
CA VAL A 191 -5.67 1.89 -9.80
C VAL A 191 -6.07 3.33 -9.53
N ALA A 192 -6.84 3.96 -10.42
CA ALA A 192 -7.50 5.23 -10.13
C ALA A 192 -8.99 5.02 -9.81
N LEU A 193 -9.51 5.73 -8.82
CA LEU A 193 -10.93 5.68 -8.43
C LEU A 193 -11.38 7.00 -7.80
N CYS A 194 -12.67 7.28 -7.82
CA CYS A 194 -13.24 8.38 -7.02
C CYS A 194 -13.81 7.80 -5.72
N GLY A 195 -13.07 7.91 -4.61
CA GLY A 195 -13.46 7.32 -3.33
C GLY A 195 -14.72 7.93 -2.73
N GLN A 196 -15.10 9.15 -3.13
CA GLN A 196 -16.42 9.72 -2.80
C GLN A 196 -17.53 8.98 -3.55
N LEU A 197 -17.41 8.83 -4.88
CA LEU A 197 -18.39 8.11 -5.68
C LEU A 197 -18.53 6.65 -5.24
N GLU A 198 -17.43 5.94 -4.96
CA GLU A 198 -17.47 4.57 -4.43
C GLU A 198 -18.17 4.51 -3.06
N MET A 199 -17.99 5.52 -2.21
CA MET A 199 -18.71 5.63 -0.94
C MET A 199 -20.21 5.89 -1.17
N GLU A 200 -20.60 6.80 -2.07
CA GLU A 200 -22.00 7.08 -2.38
C GLU A 200 -22.69 5.90 -3.08
N LEU A 201 -22.00 5.17 -3.96
CA LEU A 201 -22.46 3.91 -4.55
C LEU A 201 -22.60 2.78 -3.50
N ALA A 202 -21.69 2.71 -2.52
CA ALA A 202 -21.77 1.79 -1.38
C ALA A 202 -22.91 2.14 -0.40
N GLU A 203 -23.57 3.28 -0.59
CA GLU A 203 -24.77 3.67 0.13
C GLU A 203 -26.05 3.34 -0.64
N LEU A 204 -26.08 3.51 -1.96
CA LEU A 204 -27.26 3.23 -2.78
C LEU A 204 -27.72 1.75 -2.69
N SER A 205 -29.02 1.50 -2.95
CA SER A 205 -29.53 0.14 -3.17
C SER A 205 -28.92 -0.45 -4.45
N GLU A 206 -28.96 -1.76 -4.64
CA GLU A 206 -28.43 -2.37 -5.87
C GLU A 206 -29.15 -1.87 -7.14
N GLU A 207 -30.41 -1.45 -7.03
CA GLU A 207 -31.20 -0.86 -8.12
C GLU A 207 -30.79 0.60 -8.36
N GLU A 208 -30.79 1.44 -7.32
CA GLU A 208 -30.34 2.84 -7.38
C GLU A 208 -28.89 2.94 -7.92
N ALA A 209 -28.00 2.06 -7.45
CA ALA A 209 -26.61 1.97 -7.87
C ALA A 209 -26.43 1.40 -9.28
N TRP A 210 -27.39 0.62 -9.80
CA TRP A 210 -27.34 0.16 -11.19
C TRP A 210 -27.73 1.30 -12.14
N GLU A 211 -28.81 2.03 -11.84
CA GLU A 211 -29.23 3.20 -12.62
C GLU A 211 -28.14 4.28 -12.65
N PHE A 212 -27.53 4.61 -11.49
CA PHE A 212 -26.43 5.57 -11.41
C PHE A 212 -25.18 5.18 -12.24
N ARG A 213 -25.02 3.91 -12.62
CA ARG A 213 -23.91 3.42 -13.48
C ARG A 213 -24.31 3.29 -14.96
N GLN A 214 -25.44 3.87 -15.37
CA GLN A 214 -25.87 3.98 -16.78
C GLN A 214 -25.92 5.43 -17.29
N ASP A 215 -25.87 6.42 -16.40
CA ASP A 215 -25.79 7.86 -16.69
C ASP A 215 -24.33 8.36 -16.84
#